data_AF-A0A354I4H6-F1
#
_entry.id   AF-A0A354I4H6-F1
#
_cell.length_a   1.000
_cell.length_b   1.000
_cell.length_c   1.000
_cell.angle_alpha   90.00
_cell.angle_beta   90.00
_cell.angle_gamma   90.00
#
_symmetry.space_group_name_H-M   'P 1'
#
loop_
_entity.id
_entity.type
_entity.pdbx_description
1 polymer ?
#
loop_
_entity_poly.entity_id
_entity_poly.type
_entity_poly.pdbx_seq_one_letter_code
_entity_poly.pdbx_strand_id
1 'polypeptide(L)'
;NAGGKYKGELIGGQSTPFQSEEGGETIVDAVSRSYTVVGICERPSYEPYTAPGYTALTLDNEAESDSYDLMMTFEEPEKAAEIMERLANSCSEDGIVFSTHASLLRFMGRSTNSSYNRVLYSMGAILMLVILFGSISLIYNAFSISVSERTKQFGLLKSIGATKKQMRQSVLFEACALSVAGIPLGILAGLGGMGITFHFVADMINRLWGTAAEKGVFLTLVVTWQSIVFAAVIAFATIIISALIPAKRAVKLSPMQAIRQSDDVRIRPEKVRTSGLTYRLFGFEGMLASKNFKRSRKKYRATVFSLFISIVLFVAATSFSDYLTGAAESTDNYSEYEVSFYLTEDNK
;
A
#
# COMPACT_ATOMS: atom_id res chain seq x y z
N ASN A 1 -13.70 -22.36 -32.67
CA ASN A 1 -14.44 -23.38 -33.45
C ASN A 1 -13.59 -23.86 -34.62
N ALA A 2 -12.91 -25.00 -34.49
CA ALA A 2 -12.20 -25.59 -35.62
C ALA A 2 -13.22 -26.27 -36.56
N GLY A 3 -13.30 -25.76 -37.78
CA GLY A 3 -14.35 -26.07 -38.75
C GLY A 3 -14.37 -27.52 -39.24
N GLY A 4 -15.32 -28.29 -38.71
CA GLY A 4 -16.09 -29.25 -39.48
C GLY A 4 -17.37 -28.56 -39.97
N LYS A 5 -17.82 -28.86 -41.20
CA LYS A 5 -19.15 -28.39 -41.65
C LYS A 5 -20.21 -29.09 -40.80
N TYR A 6 -20.70 -28.40 -39.77
CA TYR A 6 -21.87 -28.83 -39.01
C TYR A 6 -23.09 -28.70 -39.92
N LYS A 7 -23.88 -29.77 -40.07
CA LYS A 7 -25.09 -29.78 -40.91
C LYS A 7 -26.29 -29.96 -39.97
N GLY A 8 -26.68 -28.87 -39.31
CA GLY A 8 -27.75 -28.80 -38.31
C GLY A 8 -27.72 -27.47 -37.57
N GLU A 9 -28.82 -27.07 -36.92
CA GLU A 9 -28.85 -25.95 -35.97
C GLU A 9 -27.93 -26.28 -34.78
N LEU A 10 -27.05 -25.35 -34.38
CA LEU A 10 -26.11 -25.57 -33.27
C LEU A 10 -26.90 -25.68 -31.95
N ILE A 11 -27.02 -26.89 -31.41
CA ILE A 11 -27.66 -27.15 -30.12
C ILE A 11 -26.61 -27.00 -29.00
N GLY A 12 -26.08 -25.78 -28.82
CA GLY A 12 -25.24 -25.46 -27.66
C GLY A 12 -23.84 -24.91 -27.98
N GLY A 13 -23.14 -24.52 -26.91
CA GLY A 13 -21.82 -23.89 -26.94
C GLY A 13 -20.78 -24.66 -26.10
N GLN A 14 -19.63 -24.03 -25.82
CA GLN A 14 -18.51 -24.63 -25.07
C GLN A 14 -18.88 -25.17 -23.67
N SER A 15 -20.05 -24.81 -23.14
CA SER A 15 -20.57 -25.23 -21.85
C SER A 15 -21.69 -26.29 -21.94
N THR A 16 -22.10 -26.71 -23.14
CA THR A 16 -23.21 -27.64 -23.33
C THR A 16 -22.70 -29.06 -23.56
N PRO A 17 -22.96 -30.02 -22.66
CA PRO A 17 -22.48 -31.40 -22.81
C PRO A 17 -23.13 -32.10 -24.00
N PHE A 18 -22.37 -32.94 -24.68
CA PHE A 18 -22.85 -33.79 -25.77
C PHE A 18 -24.01 -34.68 -25.30
N GLN A 19 -25.13 -34.68 -26.05
CA GLN A 19 -26.32 -35.48 -25.74
C GLN A 19 -26.49 -36.62 -26.74
N SER A 20 -26.39 -37.87 -26.26
CA SER A 20 -26.43 -39.09 -27.10
C SER A 20 -27.82 -39.76 -27.21
N GLU A 21 -28.88 -39.16 -26.65
CA GLU A 21 -30.21 -39.79 -26.61
C GLU A 21 -30.96 -39.72 -27.96
N GLU A 22 -32.10 -40.41 -28.10
CA GLU A 22 -32.91 -40.39 -29.34
C GLU A 22 -33.35 -38.97 -29.70
N GLY A 23 -32.82 -38.45 -30.82
CA GLY A 23 -33.00 -37.04 -31.25
C GLY A 23 -31.84 -36.10 -30.87
N GLY A 24 -30.82 -36.61 -30.19
CA GLY A 24 -29.61 -35.90 -29.78
C GLY A 24 -28.53 -35.78 -30.87
N GLU A 25 -27.36 -35.28 -30.47
CA GLU A 25 -26.23 -35.01 -31.36
C GLU A 25 -25.60 -36.30 -31.88
N THR A 26 -25.29 -36.36 -33.18
CA THR A 26 -24.60 -37.51 -33.81
C THR A 26 -23.25 -37.06 -34.35
N ILE A 27 -22.17 -37.72 -33.93
CA ILE A 27 -20.83 -37.47 -34.48
C ILE A 27 -20.75 -38.12 -35.86
N VAL A 28 -20.62 -37.31 -36.90
CA VAL A 28 -20.44 -37.78 -38.28
C VAL A 28 -19.03 -37.42 -38.73
N ASP A 29 -18.30 -38.40 -39.26
CA ASP A 29 -17.01 -38.16 -39.92
C ASP A 29 -17.24 -37.29 -41.17
N ALA A 30 -17.14 -35.98 -41.00
CA ALA A 30 -17.53 -35.02 -42.01
C ALA A 30 -16.50 -34.94 -43.15
N VAL A 31 -15.28 -34.47 -42.84
CA VAL A 31 -14.21 -34.21 -43.83
C VAL A 31 -12.85 -34.37 -43.15
N SER A 32 -11.96 -35.18 -43.73
CA SER A 32 -10.57 -35.25 -43.28
C SER A 32 -9.84 -33.96 -43.64
N ARG A 33 -9.35 -33.23 -42.63
CA ARG A 33 -8.52 -32.03 -42.79
C ARG A 33 -7.20 -32.24 -42.07
N SER A 34 -6.11 -31.90 -42.73
CA SER A 34 -4.78 -31.88 -42.13
C SER A 34 -4.54 -30.53 -41.47
N TYR A 35 -4.25 -30.54 -40.17
CA TYR A 35 -3.90 -29.34 -39.40
C TYR A 35 -2.43 -29.42 -38.98
N THR A 36 -1.72 -28.30 -39.07
CA THR A 36 -0.39 -28.18 -38.47
C THR A 36 -0.55 -27.72 -37.03
N VAL A 37 -0.17 -28.59 -36.08
CA VAL A 37 -0.11 -28.21 -34.66
C VAL A 37 1.07 -27.27 -34.47
N VAL A 38 0.79 -25.97 -34.31
CA VAL A 38 1.82 -24.93 -34.13
C VAL A 38 2.22 -24.71 -32.68
N GLY A 39 1.47 -25.28 -31.73
CA GLY A 39 1.76 -25.19 -30.30
C GLY A 39 0.71 -25.92 -29.47
N ILE A 40 1.03 -26.10 -28.19
CA ILE A 40 0.10 -26.59 -27.16
C ILE A 40 0.06 -25.51 -26.09
N CYS A 41 -1.14 -25.01 -25.77
CA CYS A 41 -1.35 -24.09 -24.65
C CYS A 41 -1.91 -24.84 -23.45
N GLU A 42 -1.60 -24.35 -22.25
CA GLU A 42 -2.29 -24.78 -21.03
C GLU A 42 -3.77 -24.40 -21.13
N ARG A 43 -4.65 -25.13 -20.42
CA ARG A 43 -6.10 -24.91 -20.51
C ARG A 43 -6.40 -23.44 -20.22
N PRO A 44 -7.04 -22.71 -21.15
CA PRO A 44 -7.36 -21.30 -20.94
C PRO A 44 -8.27 -21.13 -19.72
N SER A 45 -8.11 -20.04 -18.98
CA SER A 45 -8.88 -19.78 -17.76
C SER A 45 -10.38 -19.63 -17.98
N TYR A 46 -10.82 -19.39 -19.21
CA TYR A 46 -12.23 -19.30 -19.60
C TYR A 46 -12.84 -20.66 -20.00
N GLU A 47 -12.03 -21.72 -20.13
CA GLU A 47 -12.51 -23.07 -20.38
C GLU A 47 -12.77 -23.78 -19.04
N PRO A 48 -14.05 -24.07 -18.69
CA PRO A 48 -14.37 -24.73 -17.43
C PRO A 48 -13.77 -26.14 -17.39
N TYR A 49 -13.43 -26.63 -16.19
CA TYR A 49 -12.87 -27.98 -16.06
C TYR A 49 -13.83 -29.07 -16.56
N THR A 50 -15.13 -28.80 -16.51
CA THR A 50 -16.20 -29.67 -16.99
C THR A 50 -16.52 -29.45 -18.47
N ALA A 51 -15.72 -28.67 -19.21
CA ALA A 51 -15.95 -28.47 -20.64
C ALA A 51 -15.90 -29.82 -21.38
N PRO A 52 -16.92 -30.13 -22.21
CA PRO A 52 -17.01 -31.40 -22.91
C PRO A 52 -16.02 -31.53 -24.07
N GLY A 53 -15.23 -30.49 -24.37
CA GLY A 53 -14.21 -30.49 -25.43
C GLY A 53 -13.10 -29.48 -25.20
N TYR A 54 -12.00 -29.64 -25.94
CA TYR A 54 -10.80 -28.80 -25.84
C TYR A 54 -10.90 -27.55 -26.71
N THR A 55 -10.44 -26.40 -26.21
CA THR A 55 -10.33 -25.17 -27.04
C THR A 55 -9.28 -25.33 -28.13
N ALA A 56 -9.69 -25.14 -29.39
CA ALA A 56 -8.78 -25.02 -30.52
C ALA A 56 -8.78 -23.58 -31.06
N LEU A 57 -7.60 -22.95 -31.06
CA LEU A 57 -7.37 -21.64 -31.66
C LEU A 57 -6.87 -21.86 -33.10
N THR A 58 -7.60 -21.32 -34.07
CA THR A 58 -7.26 -21.43 -35.49
C THR A 58 -7.02 -20.04 -36.06
N LEU A 59 -5.98 -19.90 -36.89
CA LEU A 59 -5.86 -18.73 -37.76
C LEU A 59 -7.00 -18.76 -38.78
N ASP A 60 -7.53 -17.57 -39.05
CA ASP A 60 -8.69 -17.32 -39.91
C ASP A 60 -8.67 -18.18 -41.18
N ASN A 61 -9.82 -18.75 -41.50
CA ASN A 61 -9.94 -19.76 -42.55
C ASN A 61 -11.16 -19.46 -43.42
N GLU A 62 -11.20 -18.28 -44.04
CA GLU A 62 -12.20 -17.79 -45.02
C GLU A 62 -13.69 -18.06 -44.65
N ALA A 63 -13.97 -18.43 -43.41
CA ALA A 63 -15.29 -18.72 -42.93
C ALA A 63 -15.83 -17.41 -42.38
N GLU A 64 -16.79 -16.83 -43.09
CA GLU A 64 -17.55 -15.68 -42.61
C GLU A 64 -18.10 -16.04 -41.22
N SER A 65 -17.55 -15.41 -40.19
CA SER A 65 -17.96 -15.55 -38.80
C SER A 65 -18.50 -14.20 -38.37
N ASP A 66 -19.71 -14.18 -37.80
CA ASP A 66 -20.36 -12.93 -37.37
C ASP A 66 -19.66 -12.29 -36.15
N SER A 67 -18.77 -13.02 -35.49
CA SER A 67 -17.96 -12.54 -34.37
C SER A 67 -16.52 -13.08 -34.41
N TYR A 68 -15.57 -12.24 -33.98
CA TYR A 68 -14.15 -12.56 -33.87
C TYR A 68 -13.63 -12.18 -32.48
N ASP A 69 -13.02 -13.15 -31.79
CA ASP A 69 -12.30 -12.91 -30.54
C ASP A 69 -10.83 -12.58 -30.83
N LEU A 70 -10.41 -11.37 -30.48
CA LEU A 70 -9.03 -10.92 -30.66
C LEU A 70 -8.31 -10.84 -29.32
N MET A 71 -7.29 -11.69 -29.15
CA MET A 71 -6.45 -11.69 -27.95
C MET A 71 -5.14 -10.93 -28.22
N MET A 72 -4.92 -9.85 -27.48
CA MET A 72 -3.73 -9.00 -27.61
C MET A 72 -2.87 -9.10 -26.35
N THR A 73 -1.56 -9.21 -26.54
CA THR A 73 -0.58 -9.08 -25.45
C THR A 73 0.16 -7.76 -25.60
N PHE A 74 0.24 -6.99 -24.53
CA PHE A 74 0.95 -5.71 -24.50
C PHE A 74 2.27 -5.86 -23.76
N GLU A 75 3.35 -5.26 -24.28
CA GLU A 75 4.62 -5.15 -23.56
C GLU A 75 4.47 -4.29 -22.29
N GLU A 76 3.63 -3.26 -22.36
CA GLU A 76 3.28 -2.38 -21.24
C GLU A 76 1.83 -2.63 -20.80
N PRO A 77 1.57 -3.60 -19.89
CA PRO A 77 0.22 -3.98 -19.50
C PRO A 77 -0.56 -2.82 -18.83
N GLU A 78 0.14 -1.85 -18.24
CA GLU A 78 -0.45 -0.67 -17.61
C GLU A 78 -1.16 0.28 -18.59
N LYS A 79 -0.78 0.23 -19.87
CA LYS A 79 -1.44 1.01 -20.94
C LYS A 79 -2.58 0.24 -21.61
N ALA A 80 -2.68 -1.07 -21.39
CA ALA A 80 -3.65 -1.91 -22.07
C ALA A 80 -5.08 -1.41 -21.87
N ALA A 81 -5.46 -1.05 -20.65
CA ALA A 81 -6.80 -0.53 -20.38
C ALA A 81 -7.11 0.77 -21.12
N GLU A 82 -6.18 1.74 -21.13
CA GLU A 82 -6.36 3.01 -21.83
C GLU A 82 -6.41 2.82 -23.35
N ILE A 83 -5.56 1.94 -23.89
CA ILE A 83 -5.54 1.61 -25.32
C ILE A 83 -6.84 0.93 -25.73
N MET A 84 -7.31 -0.05 -24.95
CA MET A 84 -8.58 -0.74 -25.23
C MET A 84 -9.77 0.20 -25.11
N GLU A 85 -9.78 1.12 -24.15
CA GLU A 85 -10.82 2.15 -24.04
C GLU A 85 -10.79 3.12 -25.23
N ARG A 86 -9.61 3.56 -25.66
CA ARG A 86 -9.46 4.37 -26.88
C ARG A 86 -9.92 3.62 -28.12
N LEU A 87 -9.58 2.34 -28.23
CA LEU A 87 -9.98 1.48 -29.35
C LEU A 87 -11.50 1.33 -29.38
N ALA A 88 -12.12 1.02 -28.24
CA ALA A 88 -13.57 0.91 -28.10
C ALA A 88 -14.29 2.22 -28.47
N ASN A 89 -13.73 3.37 -28.06
CA ASN A 89 -14.29 4.68 -28.43
C ASN A 89 -14.13 5.00 -29.93
N SER A 90 -13.02 4.58 -30.55
CA SER A 90 -12.75 4.81 -31.98
C SER A 90 -13.52 3.87 -32.90
N CYS A 91 -13.82 2.66 -32.44
CA CYS A 91 -14.62 1.67 -33.13
C CYS A 91 -16.07 1.83 -32.66
N SER A 92 -16.71 2.90 -33.13
CA SER A 92 -18.06 3.33 -32.73
C SER A 92 -19.19 2.41 -33.23
N GLU A 93 -18.89 1.18 -33.65
CA GLU A 93 -19.91 0.19 -34.02
C GLU A 93 -20.25 -0.69 -32.82
N ASP A 94 -21.52 -0.66 -32.46
CA ASP A 94 -22.14 -1.38 -31.35
C ASP A 94 -21.80 -2.87 -31.42
N GLY A 95 -20.91 -3.35 -30.54
CA GLY A 95 -20.63 -4.78 -30.41
C GLY A 95 -19.27 -5.16 -29.82
N ILE A 96 -18.31 -4.24 -29.74
CA ILE A 96 -16.97 -4.57 -29.20
C ILE A 96 -17.01 -4.63 -27.67
N VAL A 97 -17.11 -5.86 -27.15
CA VAL A 97 -16.92 -6.14 -25.72
C VAL A 97 -15.45 -6.48 -25.50
N PHE A 98 -14.72 -5.61 -24.79
CA PHE A 98 -13.36 -5.91 -24.39
C PHE A 98 -13.32 -6.37 -22.93
N SER A 99 -12.47 -7.37 -22.66
CA SER A 99 -12.13 -7.77 -21.30
C SER A 99 -10.63 -7.65 -21.12
N THR A 100 -10.22 -7.01 -20.02
CA THR A 100 -8.81 -6.95 -19.61
C THR A 100 -8.55 -7.96 -18.51
N HIS A 101 -7.31 -8.42 -18.38
CA HIS A 101 -6.91 -9.29 -17.28
C HIS A 101 -6.88 -8.50 -15.94
N ALA A 102 -8.06 -8.34 -15.32
CA ALA A 102 -8.26 -7.46 -14.17
C ALA A 102 -7.43 -7.87 -12.95
N SER A 103 -7.21 -9.18 -12.76
CA SER A 103 -6.39 -9.71 -11.66
C SER A 103 -4.94 -9.27 -11.76
N LEU A 104 -4.34 -9.34 -12.95
CA LEU A 104 -2.98 -8.88 -13.21
C LEU A 104 -2.87 -7.36 -12.98
N LEU A 105 -3.80 -6.59 -13.53
CA LEU A 105 -3.83 -5.13 -13.38
C LEU A 105 -3.97 -4.70 -11.91
N ARG A 106 -4.78 -5.40 -11.11
CA ARG A 106 -4.90 -5.18 -9.66
C ARG A 106 -3.61 -5.52 -8.93
N PHE A 107 -2.97 -6.63 -9.26
CA PHE A 107 -1.68 -7.03 -8.68
C PHE A 107 -0.58 -5.99 -8.95
N MET A 108 -0.57 -5.39 -10.14
CA MET A 108 0.34 -4.30 -10.50
C MET A 108 -0.05 -2.94 -9.88
N GLY A 109 -1.15 -2.85 -9.13
CA GLY A 109 -1.64 -1.59 -8.55
C GLY A 109 -2.20 -0.60 -9.59
N ARG A 110 -2.60 -1.09 -10.77
CA ARG A 110 -3.12 -0.33 -11.91
C ARG A 110 -4.49 -0.87 -12.35
N SER A 111 -5.40 -1.06 -11.38
CA SER A 111 -6.74 -1.56 -11.67
C SER A 111 -7.55 -0.53 -12.49
N THR A 112 -8.42 -0.99 -13.38
CA THR A 112 -9.43 -0.13 -14.02
C THR A 112 -10.56 0.24 -13.05
N ASN A 113 -10.69 -0.48 -11.93
CA ASN A 113 -11.70 -0.21 -10.92
C ASN A 113 -11.26 0.96 -10.02
N SER A 114 -11.95 2.09 -10.16
CA SER A 114 -11.66 3.33 -9.42
C SER A 114 -11.83 3.18 -7.90
N SER A 115 -12.80 2.37 -7.44
CA SER A 115 -13.02 2.09 -6.02
C SER A 115 -11.84 1.33 -5.41
N TYR A 116 -11.33 0.32 -6.11
CA TYR A 116 -10.15 -0.43 -5.68
C TYR A 116 -8.92 0.47 -5.54
N ASN A 117 -8.62 1.26 -6.56
CA ASN A 117 -7.46 2.17 -6.53
C ASN A 117 -7.59 3.22 -5.42
N ARG A 118 -8.80 3.74 -5.17
CA ARG A 118 -9.05 4.70 -4.09
C ARG A 118 -8.74 4.08 -2.73
N VAL A 119 -9.18 2.85 -2.48
CA VAL A 119 -8.86 2.15 -1.23
C VAL A 119 -7.35 1.91 -1.14
N LEU A 120 -6.72 1.34 -2.16
CA LEU A 120 -5.28 1.06 -2.17
C LEU A 120 -4.43 2.33 -1.89
N TYR A 121 -4.70 3.43 -2.59
CA TYR A 121 -3.96 4.68 -2.41
C TYR A 121 -4.29 5.39 -1.09
N SER A 122 -5.53 5.35 -0.62
CA SER A 122 -5.88 5.95 0.68
C SER A 122 -5.22 5.20 1.84
N MET A 123 -5.19 3.87 1.80
CA MET A 123 -4.47 3.06 2.78
C MET A 123 -2.97 3.36 2.77
N GLY A 124 -2.35 3.39 1.58
CA GLY A 124 -0.94 3.78 1.43
C GLY A 124 -0.65 5.18 1.97
N ALA A 125 -1.53 6.15 1.71
CA ALA A 125 -1.40 7.52 2.21
C ALA A 125 -1.50 7.60 3.75
N ILE A 126 -2.44 6.87 4.36
CA ILE A 126 -2.61 6.83 5.81
C ILE A 126 -1.36 6.22 6.47
N LEU A 127 -0.87 5.08 5.97
CA LEU A 127 0.34 4.45 6.49
C LEU A 127 1.56 5.38 6.38
N MET A 128 1.71 6.03 5.22
CA MET A 128 2.79 7.01 5.01
C MET A 128 2.71 8.16 6.02
N LEU A 129 1.51 8.72 6.25
CA LEU A 129 1.32 9.79 7.23
C LEU A 129 1.69 9.35 8.65
N VAL A 130 1.22 8.18 9.06
CA VAL A 130 1.48 7.62 10.39
C VAL A 130 2.98 7.43 10.62
N ILE A 131 3.69 6.84 9.64
CA ILE A 131 5.15 6.67 9.70
C ILE A 131 5.84 8.04 9.74
N LEU A 132 5.45 8.98 8.89
CA LEU A 132 6.01 10.34 8.87
C LEU A 132 5.87 11.04 10.22
N PHE A 133 4.68 11.03 10.83
CA PHE A 133 4.48 11.65 12.15
C PHE A 133 5.32 10.98 13.23
N GLY A 134 5.42 9.65 13.22
CA GLY A 134 6.27 8.88 14.11
C GLY A 134 7.74 9.27 13.97
N SER A 135 8.28 9.24 12.75
CA SER A 135 9.66 9.62 12.44
C SER A 135 9.93 11.08 12.83
N ILE A 136 9.01 12.00 12.55
CA ILE A 136 9.17 13.41 12.91
C ILE A 136 9.31 13.56 14.42
N SER A 137 8.43 12.92 15.20
CA SER A 137 8.44 12.97 16.66
C SER A 137 9.74 12.42 17.26
N LEU A 138 10.20 11.26 16.78
CA LEU A 138 11.43 10.61 17.25
C LEU A 138 12.67 11.47 16.95
N ILE A 139 12.82 11.91 15.70
CA ILE A 139 13.95 12.75 15.28
C ILE A 139 13.93 14.09 16.03
N TYR A 140 12.75 14.69 16.17
CA TYR A 140 12.58 15.94 16.93
C TYR A 140 13.07 15.78 18.38
N ASN A 141 12.70 14.68 19.06
CA ASN A 141 13.12 14.44 20.43
C ASN A 141 14.64 14.26 20.52
N ALA A 142 15.24 13.49 19.63
CA ALA A 142 16.70 13.30 19.58
C ALA A 142 17.45 14.64 19.39
N PHE A 143 17.06 15.45 18.41
CA PHE A 143 17.67 16.77 18.22
C PHE A 143 17.37 17.72 19.38
N SER A 144 16.19 17.65 20.00
CA SER A 144 15.87 18.48 21.16
C SER A 144 16.78 18.17 22.35
N ILE A 145 17.15 16.90 22.55
CA ILE A 145 18.08 16.47 23.60
C ILE A 145 19.49 16.98 23.27
N SER A 146 20.02 16.66 22.08
CA SER A 146 21.36 17.09 21.63
C SER A 146 21.56 18.61 21.72
N VAL A 147 20.56 19.37 21.27
CA VAL A 147 20.56 20.84 21.36
C VAL A 147 20.51 21.33 22.81
N SER A 148 19.73 20.68 23.66
CA SER A 148 19.62 21.04 25.07
C SER A 148 20.96 20.88 25.79
N GLU A 149 21.68 19.78 25.53
CA GLU A 149 23.01 19.52 26.09
C GLU A 149 24.04 20.58 25.66
N ARG A 150 23.98 21.02 24.40
CA ARG A 150 24.89 22.04 23.84
C ARG A 150 24.45 23.49 24.10
N THR A 151 23.39 23.70 24.89
CA THR A 151 22.86 25.06 25.16
C THR A 151 23.90 25.99 25.78
N LYS A 152 24.76 25.50 26.70
CA LYS A 152 25.84 26.32 27.29
C LYS A 152 26.85 26.79 26.24
N GLN A 153 27.26 25.89 25.33
CA GLN A 153 28.19 26.21 24.25
C GLN A 153 27.61 27.27 23.31
N PHE A 154 26.33 27.13 22.96
CA PHE A 154 25.59 28.14 22.20
C PHE A 154 25.48 29.49 22.92
N GLY A 155 25.32 29.47 24.25
CA GLY A 155 25.35 30.68 25.08
C GLY A 155 26.69 31.41 25.01
N LEU A 156 27.79 30.67 25.11
CA LEU A 156 29.16 31.21 25.01
C LEU A 156 29.45 31.78 23.61
N LEU A 157 29.12 31.04 22.56
CA LEU A 157 29.26 31.50 21.16
C LEU A 157 28.50 32.80 20.92
N LYS A 158 27.28 32.90 21.46
CA LYS A 158 26.44 34.10 21.35
C LYS A 158 27.01 35.29 22.13
N SER A 159 27.71 35.05 23.24
CA SER A 159 28.43 36.10 23.98
C SER A 159 29.64 36.65 23.21
N ILE A 160 30.27 35.85 22.35
CA ILE A 160 31.39 36.26 21.49
C ILE A 160 30.89 36.90 20.17
N GLY A 161 29.58 36.97 19.95
CA GLY A 161 28.96 37.67 18.80
C GLY A 161 28.39 36.75 17.73
N ALA A 162 28.30 35.44 17.95
CA ALA A 162 27.69 34.53 16.97
C ALA A 162 26.24 34.91 16.67
N THR A 163 25.91 34.98 15.38
CA THR A 163 24.56 35.34 14.95
C THR A 163 23.58 34.19 15.11
N LYS A 164 22.30 34.54 15.29
CA LYS A 164 21.18 33.58 15.32
C LYS A 164 21.13 32.68 14.08
N LYS A 165 21.56 33.20 12.92
CA LYS A 165 21.59 32.47 11.64
C LYS A 165 22.70 31.43 11.63
N GLN A 166 23.92 31.78 12.06
CA GLN A 166 25.06 30.85 12.14
C GLN A 166 24.77 29.66 13.06
N MET A 167 24.20 29.91 14.23
CA MET A 167 23.81 28.84 15.15
C MET A 167 22.75 27.90 14.55
N ARG A 168 21.71 28.46 13.90
CA ARG A 168 20.68 27.64 13.23
C ARG A 168 21.27 26.81 12.09
N GLN A 169 22.15 27.41 11.30
CA GLN A 169 22.82 26.74 10.19
C GLN A 169 23.75 25.63 10.68
N SER A 170 24.42 25.80 11.82
CA SER A 170 25.24 24.74 12.42
C SER A 170 24.42 23.49 12.75
N VAL A 171 23.25 23.64 13.36
CA VAL A 171 22.36 22.49 13.67
C VAL A 171 21.81 21.85 12.40
N LEU A 172 21.46 22.66 11.40
CA LEU A 172 20.99 22.13 10.10
C LEU A 172 22.11 21.43 9.34
N PHE A 173 23.34 21.92 9.43
CA PHE A 173 24.50 21.29 8.82
C PHE A 173 24.78 19.93 9.46
N GLU A 174 24.69 19.81 10.78
CA GLU A 174 24.77 18.52 11.48
C GLU A 174 23.65 17.56 11.02
N ALA A 175 22.41 18.06 10.88
CA ALA A 175 21.32 17.26 10.35
C ALA A 175 21.56 16.80 8.90
N CYS A 176 22.12 17.65 8.04
CA CYS A 176 22.51 17.29 6.68
C CYS A 176 23.66 16.28 6.66
N ALA A 177 24.67 16.44 7.52
CA ALA A 177 25.78 15.50 7.60
C ALA A 177 25.30 14.11 8.05
N LEU A 178 24.38 14.06 9.02
CA LEU A 178 23.76 12.82 9.46
C LEU A 178 22.85 12.20 8.39
N SER A 179 22.15 13.01 7.59
CA SER A 179 21.26 12.49 6.53
C SER A 179 22.03 11.84 5.39
N VAL A 180 23.24 12.34 5.06
CA VAL A 180 24.10 11.76 4.02
C VAL A 180 24.47 10.31 4.34
N ALA A 181 24.70 9.97 5.61
CA ALA A 181 24.95 8.58 6.02
C ALA A 181 23.66 7.82 6.32
N GLY A 182 22.68 8.47 6.96
CA GLY A 182 21.45 7.83 7.44
C GLY A 182 20.49 7.41 6.33
N ILE A 183 20.34 8.20 5.27
CA ILE A 183 19.42 7.88 4.17
C ILE A 183 19.89 6.64 3.40
N PRO A 184 21.15 6.54 2.93
CA PRO A 184 21.63 5.34 2.24
C PRO A 184 21.52 4.08 3.12
N LEU A 185 21.94 4.16 4.38
CA LEU A 185 21.83 3.04 5.32
C LEU A 185 20.38 2.62 5.56
N GLY A 186 19.47 3.60 5.68
CA GLY A 186 18.03 3.34 5.85
C GLY A 186 17.42 2.69 4.61
N ILE A 187 17.79 3.13 3.40
CA ILE A 187 17.33 2.53 2.15
C ILE A 187 17.86 1.09 2.02
N LEU A 188 19.15 0.86 2.28
CA LEU A 188 19.74 -0.49 2.25
C LEU A 188 19.08 -1.43 3.25
N ALA A 189 18.87 -0.98 4.49
CA ALA A 189 18.17 -1.74 5.51
C ALA A 189 16.70 -2.00 5.13
N GLY A 190 16.02 -1.01 4.52
CA GLY A 190 14.65 -1.14 4.04
C GLY A 190 14.52 -2.17 2.92
N LEU A 191 15.40 -2.10 1.91
CA LEU A 191 15.45 -3.09 0.81
C LEU A 191 15.78 -4.49 1.32
N GLY A 192 16.75 -4.61 2.24
CA GLY A 192 17.07 -5.87 2.88
C GLY A 192 15.90 -6.45 3.69
N GLY A 193 15.22 -5.60 4.47
CA GLY A 193 14.02 -5.96 5.21
C GLY A 193 12.89 -6.44 4.30
N MET A 194 12.62 -5.71 3.21
CA MET A 194 11.63 -6.13 2.19
C MET A 194 11.99 -7.49 1.58
N GLY A 195 13.25 -7.71 1.23
CA GLY A 195 13.71 -9.00 0.69
C GLY A 195 13.49 -10.17 1.66
N ILE A 196 13.81 -9.96 2.95
CA ILE A 196 13.57 -10.96 4.00
C ILE A 196 12.07 -11.21 4.17
N THR A 197 11.25 -10.15 4.24
CA THR A 197 9.80 -10.28 4.36
C THR A 197 9.20 -11.03 3.17
N PHE A 198 9.60 -10.71 1.94
CA PHE A 198 9.11 -11.41 0.75
C PHE A 198 9.53 -12.88 0.75
N HIS A 199 10.72 -13.21 1.23
CA HIS A 199 11.15 -14.61 1.34
C HIS A 199 10.25 -15.41 2.28
N PHE A 200 9.94 -14.89 3.47
CA PHE A 200 9.07 -15.57 4.43
C PHE A 200 7.59 -15.58 4.00
N VAL A 201 7.13 -14.51 3.37
CA VAL A 201 5.72 -14.36 2.97
C VAL A 201 5.43 -15.14 1.68
N ALA A 202 6.40 -15.31 0.78
CA ALA A 202 6.22 -16.06 -0.47
C ALA A 202 5.74 -17.50 -0.21
N ASP A 203 6.29 -18.19 0.79
CA ASP A 203 5.87 -19.54 1.15
C ASP A 203 4.43 -19.58 1.69
N MET A 204 4.03 -18.58 2.47
CA MET A 204 2.65 -18.47 2.98
C MET A 204 1.65 -18.19 1.85
N ILE A 205 2.00 -17.26 0.97
CA ILE A 205 1.27 -16.92 -0.26
C ILE A 205 1.10 -18.16 -1.14
N ASN A 206 2.17 -18.91 -1.38
CA ASN A 206 2.13 -20.13 -2.18
C ASN A 206 1.19 -21.18 -1.61
N ARG A 207 1.09 -21.29 -0.28
CA ARG A 207 0.15 -22.21 0.38
C ARG A 207 -1.31 -21.76 0.23
N LEU A 208 -1.58 -20.45 0.31
CA LEU A 208 -2.93 -19.90 0.13
C LEU A 208 -3.44 -20.05 -1.33
N TRP A 209 -2.55 -19.93 -2.31
CA TRP A 209 -2.90 -20.07 -3.74
C TRP A 209 -2.68 -21.49 -4.30
N GLY A 210 -2.35 -22.46 -3.43
CA GLY A 210 -1.80 -23.78 -3.72
C GLY A 210 -2.75 -24.83 -4.34
N THR A 211 -3.61 -24.45 -5.28
CA THR A 211 -4.34 -25.40 -6.16
C THR A 211 -4.44 -24.97 -7.62
N ALA A 212 -4.17 -23.69 -7.95
CA ALA A 212 -4.33 -23.17 -9.32
C ALA A 212 -3.02 -22.84 -10.04
N ALA A 213 -1.87 -22.81 -9.35
CA ALA A 213 -0.58 -22.46 -9.93
C ALA A 213 0.43 -23.58 -9.69
N GLU A 214 0.62 -24.47 -10.67
CA GLU A 214 1.67 -25.51 -10.65
C GLU A 214 3.09 -24.91 -10.60
N LYS A 215 3.23 -23.61 -10.86
CA LYS A 215 4.45 -22.83 -10.69
C LYS A 215 4.18 -21.79 -9.60
N GLY A 216 4.82 -21.95 -8.44
CA GLY A 216 4.67 -21.04 -7.30
C GLY A 216 4.77 -19.57 -7.67
N VAL A 217 4.07 -18.72 -6.93
CA VAL A 217 4.14 -17.26 -6.99
C VAL A 217 5.52 -16.81 -6.49
N PHE A 218 6.36 -16.38 -7.41
CA PHE A 218 7.65 -15.76 -7.10
C PHE A 218 7.46 -14.25 -6.93
N LEU A 219 7.45 -13.78 -5.68
CA LEU A 219 7.51 -12.34 -5.39
C LEU A 219 8.91 -11.81 -5.74
N THR A 220 9.00 -11.03 -6.82
CA THR A 220 10.25 -10.37 -7.22
C THR A 220 10.30 -8.95 -6.67
N LEU A 221 11.41 -8.60 -6.02
CA LEU A 221 11.64 -7.24 -5.54
C LEU A 221 12.14 -6.38 -6.71
N VAL A 222 11.23 -5.61 -7.31
CA VAL A 222 11.57 -4.66 -8.37
C VAL A 222 11.85 -3.29 -7.74
N VAL A 223 13.12 -2.88 -7.78
CA VAL A 223 13.55 -1.57 -7.25
C VAL A 223 13.75 -0.60 -8.42
N THR A 224 12.87 0.38 -8.53
CA THR A 224 13.01 1.46 -9.51
C THR A 224 13.81 2.62 -8.93
N TRP A 225 14.65 3.26 -9.74
CA TRP A 225 15.44 4.42 -9.32
C TRP A 225 14.55 5.59 -8.85
N GLN A 226 13.37 5.74 -9.46
CA GLN A 226 12.37 6.74 -9.08
C GLN A 226 11.92 6.56 -7.63
N SER A 227 11.70 5.32 -7.20
CA SER A 227 11.29 5.00 -5.82
C SER A 227 12.39 5.35 -4.81
N ILE A 228 13.65 5.07 -5.15
CA ILE A 228 14.82 5.42 -4.32
C ILE A 228 14.92 6.94 -4.16
N VAL A 229 14.82 7.69 -5.27
CA VAL A 229 14.87 9.15 -5.24
C VAL A 229 13.73 9.73 -4.42
N PHE A 230 12.51 9.22 -4.60
CA PHE A 230 11.34 9.67 -3.85
C PHE A 230 11.48 9.42 -2.34
N ALA A 231 11.92 8.21 -1.95
CA ALA A 231 12.20 7.86 -0.57
C ALA A 231 13.28 8.76 0.05
N ALA A 232 14.37 9.02 -0.68
CA ALA A 232 15.45 9.89 -0.24
C ALA A 232 14.97 11.34 -0.02
N VAL A 233 14.17 11.88 -0.93
CA VAL A 233 13.59 13.24 -0.82
C VAL A 233 12.68 13.34 0.39
N ILE A 234 11.77 12.38 0.59
CA ILE A 234 10.86 12.37 1.74
C ILE A 234 11.64 12.25 3.05
N ALA A 235 12.60 11.33 3.13
CA ALA A 235 13.42 11.15 4.33
C ALA A 235 14.21 12.43 4.66
N PHE A 236 14.84 13.04 3.65
CA PHE A 236 15.57 14.30 3.83
C PHE A 236 14.67 15.43 4.31
N ALA A 237 13.50 15.61 3.68
CA ALA A 237 12.51 16.61 4.09
C ALA A 237 12.07 16.40 5.55
N THR A 238 11.82 15.14 5.93
CA THR A 238 11.44 14.74 7.29
C THR A 238 12.52 15.13 8.31
N ILE A 239 13.79 14.82 8.05
CA ILE A 239 14.92 15.15 8.93
C ILE A 239 15.03 16.67 9.11
N ILE A 240 14.97 17.43 8.03
CA ILE A 240 15.08 18.89 8.07
C ILE A 240 13.92 19.51 8.86
N ILE A 241 12.68 19.10 8.60
CA ILE A 241 11.50 19.58 9.32
C ILE A 241 11.64 19.32 10.82
N SER A 242 12.08 18.12 11.20
CA SER A 242 12.28 17.73 12.59
C SER A 242 13.38 18.51 13.30
N ALA A 243 14.51 18.77 12.63
CA ALA A 243 15.63 19.51 13.19
C ALA A 243 15.37 21.03 13.27
N LEU A 244 14.53 21.57 12.38
CA LEU A 244 14.24 23.00 12.30
C LEU A 244 13.59 23.56 13.56
N ILE A 245 12.69 22.81 14.19
CA ILE A 245 11.95 23.23 15.39
C ILE A 245 12.91 23.41 16.60
N PRO A 246 13.70 22.40 17.02
CA PRO A 246 14.65 22.55 18.13
C PRO A 246 15.75 23.55 17.81
N ALA A 247 16.25 23.60 16.56
CA ALA A 247 17.22 24.61 16.14
C ALA A 247 16.71 26.05 16.34
N LYS A 248 15.46 26.33 15.92
CA LYS A 248 14.83 27.65 16.15
C LYS A 248 14.64 27.96 17.64
N ARG A 249 14.42 26.94 18.48
CA ARG A 249 14.25 27.13 19.93
C ARG A 249 15.57 27.48 20.61
N ALA A 250 16.65 26.78 20.31
CA ALA A 250 17.99 27.02 20.86
C ALA A 250 18.43 28.48 20.68
N VAL A 251 18.22 28.99 19.47
CA VAL A 251 18.65 30.32 19.04
C VAL A 251 17.92 31.45 19.77
N LYS A 252 16.71 31.20 20.29
CA LYS A 252 15.91 32.17 21.05
C LYS A 252 16.38 32.36 22.49
N LEU A 253 17.16 31.43 23.05
CA LEU A 253 17.66 31.53 24.43
C LEU A 253 18.69 32.67 24.55
N SER A 254 18.61 33.47 25.61
CA SER A 254 19.60 34.53 25.85
C SER A 254 20.92 33.93 26.39
N PRO A 255 22.08 34.58 26.19
CA PRO A 255 23.36 34.09 26.69
C PRO A 255 23.35 33.85 28.21
N MET A 256 22.75 34.79 28.95
CA MET A 256 22.60 34.68 30.41
C MET A 256 21.69 33.50 30.80
N GLN A 257 20.56 33.29 30.10
CA GLN A 257 19.67 32.14 30.34
C GLN A 257 20.37 30.80 30.05
N ALA A 258 21.15 30.74 28.97
CA ALA A 258 21.89 29.56 28.58
C ALA A 258 22.97 29.16 29.62
N ILE A 259 23.63 30.14 30.23
CA ILE A 259 24.66 29.91 31.25
C ILE A 259 24.05 29.56 32.61
N ARG A 260 22.98 30.27 33.02
CA ARG A 260 22.40 30.12 34.35
C ARG A 260 21.67 28.79 34.55
N GLN A 261 21.28 28.09 33.47
CA GLN A 261 20.55 26.80 33.41
C GLN A 261 19.26 26.69 34.27
N SER A 262 18.95 27.70 35.06
CA SER A 262 17.76 27.85 35.87
C SER A 262 16.80 28.72 35.07
N ASP A 263 15.86 28.06 34.41
CA ASP A 263 14.66 28.72 33.92
C ASP A 263 13.89 29.27 35.13
N ASP A 264 14.24 30.50 35.57
CA ASP A 264 13.41 31.27 36.49
C ASP A 264 12.12 31.62 35.75
N VAL A 265 11.17 30.67 35.76
CA VAL A 265 9.86 30.85 35.15
C VAL A 265 9.08 31.86 36.00
N ARG A 266 9.29 33.16 35.75
CA ARG A 266 8.50 34.26 36.33
C ARG A 266 7.07 34.20 35.80
N ILE A 267 6.24 33.32 36.35
CA ILE A 267 4.80 33.28 36.05
C ILE A 267 4.05 34.03 37.14
N ARG A 268 3.16 34.94 36.72
CA ARG A 268 2.23 35.62 37.62
C ARG A 268 1.34 34.58 38.33
N PRO A 269 1.16 34.64 39.66
CA PRO A 269 0.42 33.64 40.42
C PRO A 269 -1.03 33.43 39.92
N GLU A 270 -1.65 34.45 39.35
CA GLU A 270 -2.99 34.40 38.75
C GLU A 270 -3.10 33.39 37.59
N LYS A 271 -2.05 33.25 36.76
CA LYS A 271 -2.04 32.33 35.60
C LYS A 271 -1.90 30.86 35.98
N VAL A 272 -1.64 30.57 37.25
CA VAL A 272 -1.45 29.23 37.81
C VAL A 272 -2.61 28.83 38.74
N ARG A 273 -3.63 29.69 38.91
CA ARG A 273 -4.83 29.35 39.71
C ARG A 273 -5.53 28.11 39.15
N THR A 274 -5.91 27.21 40.06
CA THR A 274 -6.67 25.97 39.79
C THR A 274 -8.08 26.14 40.32
N SER A 275 -9.08 25.54 39.66
CA SER A 275 -10.46 25.58 40.18
C SER A 275 -10.57 24.70 41.43
N GLY A 276 -11.51 25.01 42.33
CA GLY A 276 -11.78 24.15 43.50
C GLY A 276 -12.23 22.74 43.10
N LEU A 277 -12.79 22.60 41.89
CA LEU A 277 -13.23 21.33 41.31
C LEU A 277 -12.05 20.36 41.07
N THR A 278 -10.89 20.86 40.62
CA THR A 278 -9.67 20.04 40.48
C THR A 278 -9.19 19.44 41.81
N TYR A 279 -9.37 20.17 42.93
CA TYR A 279 -9.01 19.65 44.25
C TYR A 279 -10.01 18.60 44.75
N ARG A 280 -11.31 18.77 44.47
CA ARG A 280 -12.32 17.77 44.83
C ARG A 280 -12.16 16.45 44.07
N LEU A 281 -11.79 16.49 42.78
CA LEU A 281 -11.63 15.30 41.95
C LEU A 281 -10.28 14.59 42.12
N PHE A 282 -9.19 15.34 42.26
CA PHE A 282 -7.82 14.80 42.20
C PHE A 282 -6.97 15.12 43.44
N GLY A 283 -7.57 15.69 44.48
CA GLY A 283 -6.89 16.01 45.74
C GLY A 283 -5.77 17.05 45.61
N PHE A 284 -4.88 17.04 46.61
CA PHE A 284 -3.73 17.95 46.69
C PHE A 284 -2.70 17.68 45.59
N GLU A 285 -2.43 16.41 45.28
CA GLU A 285 -1.49 16.01 44.24
C GLU A 285 -1.96 16.48 42.85
N GLY A 286 -3.25 16.32 42.54
CA GLY A 286 -3.82 16.83 41.29
C GLY A 286 -3.78 18.35 41.17
N MET A 287 -3.93 19.07 42.28
CA MET A 287 -3.74 20.52 42.29
C MET A 287 -2.29 20.90 41.95
N LEU A 288 -1.30 20.24 42.56
CA LEU A 288 0.12 20.46 42.29
C LEU A 288 0.47 20.11 40.84
N ALA A 289 -0.03 18.98 40.33
CA ALA A 289 0.14 18.57 38.94
C ALA A 289 -0.44 19.60 37.97
N SER A 290 -1.68 20.07 38.21
CA SER A 290 -2.33 21.10 37.38
C SER A 290 -1.56 22.43 37.38
N LYS A 291 -1.01 22.83 38.54
CA LYS A 291 -0.14 24.00 38.65
C LYS A 291 1.16 23.80 37.87
N ASN A 292 1.78 22.62 37.96
CA ASN A 292 2.97 22.27 37.19
C ASN A 292 2.71 22.33 35.68
N PHE A 293 1.62 21.72 35.20
CA PHE A 293 1.24 21.76 33.78
C PHE A 293 0.99 23.18 33.27
N LYS A 294 0.31 24.01 34.07
CA LYS A 294 0.11 25.43 33.74
C LYS A 294 1.41 26.22 33.72
N ARG A 295 2.43 25.80 34.48
CA ARG A 295 3.77 26.39 34.50
C ARG A 295 4.65 25.95 33.34
N SER A 296 4.58 24.68 32.95
CA SER A 296 5.45 24.06 31.94
C SER A 296 4.73 23.74 30.61
N ARG A 297 3.73 24.56 30.22
CA ARG A 297 2.80 24.27 29.10
C ARG A 297 3.46 23.77 27.81
N LYS A 298 4.66 24.24 27.47
CA LYS A 298 5.40 23.80 26.28
C LYS A 298 5.95 22.38 26.40
N LYS A 299 6.57 22.03 27.54
CA LYS A 299 7.04 20.66 27.82
C LYS A 299 5.85 19.72 27.90
N TYR A 300 4.81 20.10 28.65
CA TYR A 300 3.58 19.31 28.76
C TYR A 300 2.94 19.01 27.39
N ARG A 301 2.73 20.04 26.54
CA ARG A 301 2.18 19.83 25.18
C ARG A 301 3.04 18.88 24.34
N ALA A 302 4.37 18.98 24.45
CA ALA A 302 5.27 18.08 23.72
C ALA A 302 5.14 16.63 24.22
N THR A 303 5.09 16.40 25.55
CA THR A 303 4.93 15.07 26.14
C THR A 303 3.57 14.44 25.83
N VAL A 304 2.49 15.22 25.90
CA VAL A 304 1.14 14.74 25.52
C VAL A 304 1.08 14.42 24.03
N PHE A 305 1.67 15.27 23.19
CA PHE A 305 1.73 15.04 21.75
C PHE A 305 2.55 13.80 21.39
N SER A 306 3.69 13.56 22.05
CA SER A 306 4.48 12.35 21.82
C SER A 306 3.75 11.08 22.29
N LEU A 307 3.08 11.14 23.44
CA LEU A 307 2.28 10.03 23.94
C LEU A 307 1.10 9.72 23.01
N PHE A 308 0.40 10.76 22.55
CA PHE A 308 -0.70 10.64 21.60
C PHE A 308 -0.24 9.98 20.29
N ILE A 309 0.88 10.43 19.72
CA ILE A 309 1.45 9.81 18.51
C ILE A 309 1.78 8.34 18.75
N SER A 310 2.36 7.99 19.90
CA SER A 310 2.68 6.59 20.23
C SER A 310 1.43 5.72 20.29
N ILE A 311 0.35 6.21 20.91
CA ILE A 311 -0.92 5.48 21.01
C ILE A 311 -1.55 5.33 19.62
N VAL A 312 -1.57 6.41 18.83
CA VAL A 312 -2.12 6.38 17.46
C VAL A 312 -1.35 5.40 16.58
N LEU A 313 -0.01 5.41 16.64
CA LEU A 313 0.84 4.47 15.91
C LEU A 313 0.51 3.02 16.29
N PHE A 314 0.40 2.75 17.59
CA PHE A 314 0.10 1.41 18.09
C PHE A 314 -1.29 0.93 17.63
N VAL A 315 -2.33 1.74 17.87
CA VAL A 315 -3.71 1.39 17.49
C VAL A 315 -3.82 1.23 15.98
N ALA A 316 -3.23 2.13 15.19
CA ALA A 316 -3.26 2.03 13.73
C ALA A 316 -2.60 0.75 13.23
N ALA A 317 -1.44 0.36 13.79
CA ALA A 317 -0.74 -0.86 13.41
C ALA A 317 -1.55 -2.11 13.80
N THR A 318 -2.09 -2.16 15.02
CA THR A 318 -2.92 -3.28 15.48
C THR A 318 -4.19 -3.41 14.65
N SER A 319 -4.96 -2.33 14.49
CA SER A 319 -6.18 -2.36 13.68
C SER A 319 -5.90 -2.75 12.23
N PHE A 320 -4.82 -2.24 11.64
CA PHE A 320 -4.43 -2.64 10.28
C PHE A 320 -4.12 -4.14 10.19
N SER A 321 -3.39 -4.69 11.17
CA SER A 321 -3.13 -6.13 11.24
C SER A 321 -4.43 -6.92 11.39
N ASP A 322 -5.31 -6.52 12.30
CA ASP A 322 -6.59 -7.20 12.54
C ASP A 322 -7.48 -7.18 11.29
N TYR A 323 -7.57 -6.05 10.60
CA TYR A 323 -8.32 -5.94 9.35
C TYR A 323 -7.72 -6.79 8.23
N LEU A 324 -6.40 -6.85 8.12
CA LEU A 324 -5.74 -7.73 7.15
C LEU A 324 -5.99 -9.20 7.46
N THR A 325 -5.90 -9.60 8.72
CA THR A 325 -6.19 -10.98 9.16
C THR A 325 -7.64 -11.33 8.87
N GLY A 326 -8.60 -10.49 9.26
CA GLY A 326 -10.02 -10.73 8.97
C GLY A 326 -10.34 -10.75 7.46
N ALA A 327 -9.65 -9.92 6.66
CA ALA A 327 -9.79 -9.96 5.20
C ALA A 327 -9.20 -11.24 4.59
N ALA A 328 -8.08 -11.73 5.12
CA ALA A 328 -7.50 -13.01 4.71
C ALA A 328 -8.43 -14.19 5.06
N GLU A 329 -8.92 -14.23 6.31
CA GLU A 329 -9.85 -15.26 6.80
C GLU A 329 -11.16 -15.29 6.00
N SER A 330 -11.70 -14.13 5.60
CA SER A 330 -12.92 -14.06 4.77
C SER A 330 -12.71 -14.45 3.30
N THR A 331 -11.46 -14.48 2.83
CA THR A 331 -11.11 -14.97 1.49
C THR A 331 -10.94 -16.48 1.48
N ASP A 332 -10.50 -17.08 2.60
CA ASP A 332 -10.51 -18.52 2.87
C ASP A 332 -11.95 -19.04 3.07
N ASN A 333 -12.81 -18.87 2.06
CA ASN A 333 -14.09 -19.57 1.93
C ASN A 333 -13.87 -21.07 1.68
N TYR A 334 -13.10 -21.75 2.53
CA TYR A 334 -13.47 -23.10 2.92
C TYR A 334 -14.67 -22.97 3.84
N SER A 335 -15.81 -22.72 3.23
CA SER A 335 -17.07 -23.05 3.85
C SER A 335 -16.97 -24.54 4.18
N GLU A 336 -16.92 -24.91 5.46
CA GLU A 336 -17.02 -26.30 5.93
C GLU A 336 -18.43 -26.85 5.68
N TYR A 337 -18.93 -26.74 4.46
CA TYR A 337 -20.11 -27.44 4.02
C TYR A 337 -19.62 -28.73 3.37
N GLU A 338 -19.85 -29.88 4.02
CA GLU A 338 -19.60 -31.20 3.41
C GLU A 338 -20.40 -31.38 2.11
N VAL A 339 -21.51 -30.64 1.95
CA VAL A 339 -22.35 -30.67 0.74
C VAL A 339 -22.94 -29.28 0.47
N SER A 340 -22.85 -28.82 -0.78
CA SER A 340 -23.58 -27.65 -1.28
C SER A 340 -24.53 -28.08 -2.40
N PHE A 341 -25.75 -27.56 -2.39
CA PHE A 341 -26.73 -27.79 -3.46
C PHE A 341 -27.20 -26.45 -4.01
N TYR A 342 -27.18 -26.34 -5.34
CA TYR A 342 -27.79 -25.22 -6.07
C TYR A 342 -29.12 -25.69 -6.63
N LEU A 343 -30.21 -25.07 -6.20
CA LEU A 343 -31.53 -25.26 -6.76
C LEU A 343 -31.73 -24.22 -7.87
N THR A 344 -31.64 -24.66 -9.11
CA THR A 344 -32.04 -23.87 -10.29
C THR A 344 -33.57 -23.97 -10.44
N GLU A 345 -34.22 -22.89 -10.90
CA GLU A 345 -35.69 -22.81 -11.03
C GLU A 345 -36.32 -23.87 -11.94
N ASP A 346 -35.54 -24.59 -12.75
CA ASP A 346 -36.00 -25.70 -13.59
C ASP A 346 -36.38 -26.99 -12.83
N ASN A 347 -36.16 -27.07 -11.51
CA ASN A 347 -36.49 -28.24 -10.69
C ASN A 347 -37.64 -28.00 -9.69
N LYS A 348 -38.68 -27.27 -10.11
CA LYS A 348 -39.97 -27.21 -9.38
C LYS A 348 -41.06 -28.05 -10.02
#